data_AF-A0A1W9ZW78-F1
#
_entry.id   AF-A0A1W9ZW78-F1
#
_cell.length_a   1.000
_cell.length_b   1.000
_cell.length_c   1.000
_cell.angle_alpha   90.00
_cell.angle_beta   90.00
_cell.angle_gamma   90.00
#
_symmetry.space_group_name_H-M   'P 1'
#
loop_
_entity.id
_entity.type
_entity.pdbx_description
1 polymer ?
#
loop_
_entity_poly.entity_id
_entity_poly.type
_entity_poly.pdbx_seq_one_letter_code
_entity_poly.pdbx_strand_id
1 'polypeptide(L)' 'MLKWAHETYPQAFNVVVQGRFPMQDDYGNTSNPVILNVDYDAATLDKINFDNVNSKKIWEIRDGGMVHPELQQ' A
#
# COMPACT_ATOMS: atom_id res chain seq x y z
N MET A 1 2.89 -9.48 3.63
CA MET A 1 2.26 -9.10 2.34
C MET A 1 3.31 -8.71 1.30
N LEU A 2 4.17 -7.72 1.56
CA LEU A 2 5.25 -7.33 0.63
C LEU A 2 6.27 -8.46 0.32
N LYS A 3 6.74 -9.17 1.36
CA LYS A 3 7.61 -10.36 1.20
C LYS A 3 7.00 -11.40 0.27
N TRP A 4 5.73 -11.75 0.51
CA TRP A 4 4.98 -12.68 -0.32
C TRP A 4 4.82 -12.20 -1.77
N ALA A 5 4.54 -10.91 -1.99
CA ALA A 5 4.41 -10.36 -3.34
C ALA A 5 5.73 -10.41 -4.11
N HIS A 6 6.86 -10.12 -3.44
CA HIS A 6 8.20 -10.21 -4.03
C HIS A 6 8.60 -11.67 -4.34
N GLU A 7 8.34 -12.61 -3.42
CA GLU A 7 8.62 -14.04 -3.63
C GLU A 7 7.71 -14.66 -4.72
N THR A 8 6.44 -14.26 -4.78
CA THR A 8 5.46 -14.80 -5.75
C THR A 8 5.64 -14.20 -7.14
N TYR A 9 6.04 -12.93 -7.22
CA TYR A 9 6.26 -12.21 -8.47
C TYR A 9 7.65 -11.58 -8.52
N PRO A 10 8.72 -12.40 -8.68
CA PRO A 10 10.10 -11.91 -8.68
C PRO A 10 10.41 -10.98 -9.88
N GLN A 11 9.60 -11.06 -10.94
CA GLN A 11 9.68 -10.15 -12.10
C GLN A 11 8.78 -8.90 -11.99
N ALA A 12 8.12 -8.67 -10.85
CA ALA A 12 7.28 -7.49 -10.68
C ALA A 12 8.16 -6.23 -10.64
N PHE A 13 7.96 -5.34 -11.62
CA PHE A 13 8.65 -4.06 -11.69
C PHE A 13 8.15 -3.05 -10.64
N ASN A 14 6.90 -3.23 -10.20
CA ASN A 14 6.25 -2.39 -9.19
C ASN A 14 5.24 -3.23 -8.40
N VAL A 15 5.20 -3.04 -7.09
CA VAL A 15 4.20 -3.62 -6.19
C VAL A 15 3.37 -2.50 -5.60
N VAL A 16 2.05 -2.61 -5.80
CA VAL A 16 1.07 -1.65 -5.29
C VAL A 16 0.27 -2.29 -4.16
N VAL A 17 0.29 -1.68 -2.99
CA VAL A 17 -0.53 -2.05 -1.83
C VAL A 17 -1.70 -1.09 -1.73
N GLN A 18 -2.92 -1.60 -1.97
CA GLN A 18 -4.16 -0.85 -1.86
C GLN A 18 -4.92 -1.20 -0.59
N GLY A 19 -5.16 -0.20 0.26
CA GLY A 19 -6.19 -0.27 1.29
C GLY A 19 -7.51 0.25 0.72
N ARG A 20 -8.57 -0.54 0.84
CA ARG A 20 -9.93 -0.14 0.49
C ARG A 20 -10.76 -0.14 1.76
N PHE A 21 -11.58 0.88 1.94
CA PHE A 21 -12.47 0.96 3.08
C PHE A 21 -13.89 1.20 2.58
N PRO A 22 -14.88 0.44 3.07
CA PRO A 22 -16.28 0.72 2.77
C PRO A 22 -16.65 2.07 3.40
N MET A 23 -16.93 3.05 2.56
CA MET A 23 -17.46 4.35 2.95
C MET A 23 -18.93 4.40 2.57
N GLN A 24 -19.73 4.83 3.53
CA GLN A 24 -21.14 5.13 3.30
C GLN A 24 -21.26 6.64 3.16
N ASP A 25 -21.82 7.10 2.04
CA ASP A 25 -22.12 8.52 1.87
C ASP A 25 -23.34 8.93 2.72
N ASP A 26 -23.59 10.24 2.83
CA ASP A 26 -24.73 10.80 3.57
C ASP A 26 -26.10 10.34 3.03
N TYR A 27 -26.13 9.73 1.83
CA TYR A 27 -27.33 9.20 1.17
C TYR A 27 -27.49 7.68 1.34
N GLY A 28 -26.57 7.03 2.06
CA GLY A 28 -26.63 5.61 2.36
C GLY A 28 -26.00 4.68 1.32
N ASN A 29 -25.38 5.21 0.25
CA ASN A 29 -24.70 4.40 -0.74
C ASN A 29 -23.36 3.93 -0.21
N THR A 30 -23.10 2.63 -0.30
CA THR A 30 -21.81 2.05 0.07
C THR A 30 -20.89 2.01 -1.14
N SER A 31 -19.77 2.71 -1.07
CA SER A 31 -18.67 2.60 -2.02
C SER A 31 -17.44 2.05 -1.32
N ASN A 32 -16.61 1.28 -2.04
CA ASN A 32 -15.33 0.79 -1.52
C ASN A 32 -14.17 1.53 -2.20
N PRO A 33 -14.00 2.85 -2.00
CA PRO A 33 -12.90 3.58 -2.60
C PRO A 33 -11.55 3.06 -2.10
N VAL A 34 -10.53 3.23 -2.95
CA VAL A 34 -9.14 3.05 -2.53
C VAL A 34 -8.78 4.24 -1.66
N ILE A 35 -8.67 3.98 -0.35
CA ILE A 35 -8.38 4.99 0.66
C ILE A 35 -6.88 5.14 0.93
N LEU A 36 -6.11 4.13 0.55
CA LEU A 36 -4.68 4.05 0.76
C LEU A 36 -4.10 3.38 -0.47
N ASN A 37 -3.14 4.04 -1.09
CA ASN A 37 -2.35 3.45 -2.16
C ASN A 37 -0.88 3.65 -1.82
N VAL A 38 -0.10 2.57 -1.85
CA VAL A 38 1.33 2.62 -1.59
C VAL A 38 2.05 1.85 -2.67
N ASP A 39 2.98 2.50 -3.36
CA ASP A 39 3.75 1.91 -4.44
C ASP A 39 5.22 1.71 -4.04
N TYR A 40 5.75 0.58 -4.49
CA TYR A 40 7.13 0.17 -4.31
C TYR A 40 7.69 -0.31 -5.64
N ASP A 41 8.75 0.31 -6.09
CA ASP A 41 9.49 -0.15 -7.26
C ASP A 41 10.35 -1.37 -6.90
N ALA A 42 10.68 -2.17 -7.91
CA ALA A 42 11.54 -3.35 -7.73
C ALA A 42 12.88 -2.99 -7.07
N ALA A 43 13.46 -1.83 -7.41
CA ALA A 43 14.72 -1.36 -6.81
C ALA A 43 14.60 -1.03 -5.32
N THR A 44 13.41 -0.63 -4.87
CA THR A 44 13.12 -0.36 -3.47
C THR A 44 12.86 -1.67 -2.73
N LEU A 45 12.07 -2.58 -3.31
CA LEU A 45 11.84 -3.93 -2.78
C LEU A 45 13.15 -4.71 -2.56
N ASP A 46 14.10 -4.61 -3.48
CA ASP A 46 15.42 -5.26 -3.38
C ASP A 46 16.25 -4.75 -2.19
N LYS A 47 16.06 -3.48 -1.81
CA LYS A 47 16.75 -2.86 -0.66
C LYS A 47 16.04 -3.12 0.67
N ILE A 48 14.79 -3.61 0.64
CA ILE A 48 14.00 -3.81 1.84
C ILE A 48 14.40 -5.12 2.51
N ASN A 49 14.86 -5.01 3.76
CA ASN A 49 14.96 -6.18 4.61
C ASN A 49 13.57 -6.55 5.16
N PHE A 50 12.87 -7.45 4.47
CA PHE A 50 11.50 -7.88 4.79
C PHE A 50 11.37 -8.52 6.19
N ASP A 51 12.44 -9.08 6.75
CA ASP A 51 12.45 -9.68 8.09
C ASP A 51 12.45 -8.63 9.22
N ASN A 52 12.76 -7.37 8.92
CA ASN A 52 12.74 -6.26 9.89
C ASN A 52 11.89 -5.06 9.43
N VAL A 53 10.91 -5.32 8.56
CA VAL A 53 9.93 -4.34 8.10
C VAL A 53 8.69 -4.39 9.01
N ASN A 54 8.32 -3.25 9.58
CA ASN A 54 7.07 -3.07 10.32
C ASN A 54 6.16 -2.10 9.54
N SER A 55 4.89 -2.02 9.91
CA SER A 55 3.89 -1.15 9.24
C SER A 55 4.31 0.31 9.12
N LYS A 56 5.08 0.83 10.09
CA LYS A 56 5.61 2.19 10.06
C LYS A 56 6.71 2.36 9.01
N LYS A 57 7.68 1.42 8.97
CA LYS A 57 8.75 1.42 7.97
C LYS A 57 8.20 1.25 6.56
N ILE A 58 7.19 0.40 6.38
CA ILE A 58 6.45 0.22 5.13
C ILE A 58 6.00 1.59 4.60
N TRP A 59 5.42 2.43 5.46
CA TRP A 59 5.05 3.79 5.08
C TRP A 59 6.27 4.65 4.73
N GLU A 60 7.33 4.63 5.53
CA GLU A 60 8.51 5.49 5.32
C GLU A 60 9.33 5.16 4.06
N ILE A 61 9.39 3.88 3.66
CA ILE A 61 10.19 3.41 2.52
C ILE A 61 9.43 3.40 1.19
N ARG A 62 8.17 3.87 1.17
CA ARG A 62 7.38 3.92 -0.06
C ARG A 62 8.01 4.86 -1.09
N ASP A 63 7.97 4.47 -2.35
CA ASP A 63 8.38 5.35 -3.46
C ASP A 63 7.30 6.41 -3.71
N GLY A 64 6.05 6.01 -3.55
CA GLY A 64 4.88 6.86 -3.68
C GLY A 64 3.71 6.35 -2.87
N GLY A 65 2.72 7.21 -2.74
CA GLY A 65 1.45 6.79 -2.18
C GLY A 65 0.50 7.93 -1.92
N MET A 66 -0.78 7.58 -1.94
CA MET A 66 -1.87 8.48 -1.63
C MET A 66 -2.60 7.95 -0.39
N VAL A 67 -2.77 8.81 0.61
CA VAL A 67 -3.77 8.59 1.66
C VAL A 67 -4.95 9.48 1.33
N HIS A 68 -6.14 8.92 1.38
CA HIS A 68 -7.37 9.69 1.21
C HIS A 68 -7.43 10.76 2.31
N PRO A 69 -7.76 12.02 1.98
CA PRO A 69 -7.71 13.13 2.94
C PRO A 69 -8.49 12.87 4.24
N GLU A 70 -9.55 12.07 4.17
CA GLU A 70 -10.40 11.70 5.30
C GLU A 70 -9.69 10.84 6.37
N LEU A 71 -8.57 10.19 6.03
CA LEU A 71 -7.75 9.43 6.98
C LEU A 71 -6.60 10.25 7.57
N GLN A 72 -6.46 11.52 7.18
CA GLN A 72 -5.40 12.41 7.68
C GLN A 72 -5.80 13.20 8.93
N GLN A 73 -6.93 12.85 9.57
CA GLN A 73 -7.41 13.48 10.81
C GLN A 73 -6.70 12.97 12.07
#